data_AF-A0A9D9V3M9-F1
#
_entry.id   AF-A0A9D9V3M9-F1
#
_cell.length_a   1.000
_cell.length_b   1.000
_cell.length_c   1.000
_cell.angle_alpha   90.00
_cell.angle_beta   90.00
_cell.angle_gamma   90.00
#
_symmetry.space_group_name_H-M   'P 1'
#
loop_
_entity.id
_entity.type
_entity.pdbx_description
1 polymer ?
#
loop_
_entity_poly.entity_id
_entity_poly.type
_entity_poly.pdbx_seq_one_letter_code
_entity_poly.pdbx_strand_id
1 'polypeptide(L)'
;MTIAGTTTCTGCSSTTAPSNALCDLAVCKNNCTSTLDRTGNFTVASGPPNTTLRACFYQAGTPACASGVNVTASAAWTETNTPKDAMYFSPTGVLNARYVNGNEIFNVSYLGVTKSPQVTVVCIPNTCSIAPAKAVTDTYCPEVTQDTGVPTGCDGLTLICPGTRKCNYNWREATP
;
A
#
# COMPACT_ATOMS: atom_id res chain seq x y z
N MET A 1 -3.67 23.50 37.17
CA MET A 1 -3.53 23.96 35.77
C MET A 1 -2.15 23.48 35.30
N THR A 2 -2.11 22.35 34.60
CA THR A 2 -0.87 21.71 34.13
C THR A 2 -0.42 22.41 32.85
N ILE A 3 0.72 23.10 32.92
CA ILE A 3 1.34 23.74 31.77
C ILE A 3 1.91 22.64 30.87
N ALA A 4 1.45 22.58 29.62
CA ALA A 4 2.01 21.71 28.60
C ALA A 4 3.50 22.04 28.44
N GLY A 5 4.36 21.05 28.72
CA GLY A 5 5.81 21.20 28.58
C GLY A 5 6.16 21.53 27.14
N THR A 6 6.60 22.76 26.92
CA THR A 6 7.27 23.19 25.70
C THR A 6 8.71 22.70 25.77
N THR A 7 9.01 21.60 25.07
CA THR A 7 10.39 21.17 24.86
C THR A 7 10.88 21.76 23.54
N THR A 8 11.58 22.89 23.62
CA THR A 8 12.21 23.56 22.48
C THR A 8 13.44 22.76 22.03
N CYS A 9 13.43 22.28 20.78
CA CYS A 9 14.60 21.63 20.17
C CYS A 9 15.39 22.65 19.34
N THR A 10 16.47 23.17 19.89
CA THR A 10 17.40 24.07 19.22
C THR A 10 18.56 23.26 18.60
N GLY A 11 18.85 23.43 17.30
CA GLY A 11 20.14 22.98 16.72
C GLY A 11 20.13 21.89 15.63
N CYS A 12 19.03 21.65 14.90
CA CYS A 12 19.05 20.71 13.77
C CYS A 12 19.64 21.34 12.49
N SER A 13 20.97 21.49 12.45
CA SER A 13 21.74 21.74 11.23
C SER A 13 22.94 20.79 11.19
N SER A 14 22.66 19.49 11.03
CA SER A 14 23.69 18.46 10.84
C SER A 14 23.05 17.25 10.14
N THR A 15 23.76 16.70 9.15
CA THR A 15 23.40 15.48 8.41
C THR A 15 23.53 14.19 9.24
N THR A 16 23.85 14.30 10.53
CA THR A 16 23.89 13.22 11.51
C THR A 16 23.48 13.78 12.88
N ALA A 17 22.34 13.32 13.42
CA ALA A 17 21.81 13.78 14.71
C ALA A 17 22.51 13.08 15.90
N PRO A 18 22.92 13.79 16.97
CA PRO A 18 23.56 13.18 18.14
C PRO A 18 22.55 12.54 19.10
N SER A 19 23.00 11.49 19.79
CA SER A 19 22.25 10.45 20.50
C SER A 19 21.57 10.84 21.83
N ASN A 20 21.20 12.11 22.02
CA ASN A 20 20.58 12.58 23.28
C ASN A 20 19.53 13.69 23.11
N ALA A 21 19.10 13.99 21.88
CA ALA A 21 17.91 14.78 21.60
C ALA A 21 16.65 13.90 21.56
N LEU A 22 15.75 14.03 22.53
CA LEU A 22 14.38 13.51 22.37
C LEU A 22 13.82 13.96 21.01
N CYS A 23 13.06 13.09 20.34
CA CYS A 23 12.24 13.35 19.15
C CYS A 23 12.83 12.91 17.80
N ASP A 24 12.91 11.60 17.56
CA ASP A 24 12.93 11.10 16.18
C ASP A 24 11.69 10.24 15.90
N LEU A 25 11.17 10.39 14.69
CA LEU A 25 9.91 9.84 14.21
C LEU A 25 10.22 8.89 13.07
N ALA A 26 9.73 7.66 13.11
CA ALA A 26 9.82 6.73 11.99
C ALA A 26 8.44 6.30 11.54
N VAL A 27 8.35 5.90 10.29
CA VAL A 27 7.19 5.22 9.74
C VAL A 27 7.57 3.76 9.56
N CYS A 28 6.93 2.86 10.30
CA CYS A 28 7.29 1.44 10.35
C CYS A 28 6.13 0.59 9.83
N LYS A 29 6.42 -0.50 9.10
CA LYS A 29 5.35 -1.41 8.67
C LYS A 29 4.85 -2.24 9.86
N ASN A 30 3.53 -2.28 10.07
CA ASN A 30 2.79 -3.04 11.08
C ASN A 30 2.99 -2.61 12.55
N ASN A 31 4.23 -2.49 13.04
CA ASN A 31 4.54 -2.18 14.43
C ASN A 31 5.85 -1.37 14.57
N CYS A 32 6.10 -0.81 15.76
CA CYS A 32 7.29 0.01 16.05
C CYS A 32 8.55 -0.79 16.39
N THR A 33 8.47 -2.11 16.30
CA THR A 33 9.57 -3.06 16.47
C THR A 33 9.79 -3.86 15.17
N SER A 34 9.42 -3.26 14.04
CA SER A 34 9.39 -3.90 12.74
C SER A 34 10.76 -3.79 12.08
N THR A 35 11.19 -4.84 11.40
CA THR A 35 12.41 -4.77 10.58
C THR A 35 12.23 -3.95 9.29
N LEU A 36 11.01 -3.48 9.03
CA LEU A 36 10.63 -2.78 7.80
C LEU A 36 10.40 -1.30 8.08
N ASP A 37 11.48 -0.53 7.96
CA ASP A 37 11.46 0.92 7.92
C ASP A 37 10.86 1.42 6.59
N ARG A 38 9.95 2.38 6.71
CA ARG A 38 9.18 3.03 5.65
C ARG A 38 9.23 4.55 5.80
N THR A 39 10.22 5.07 6.52
CA THR A 39 10.47 6.50 6.72
C THR A 39 11.01 7.18 5.45
N GLY A 40 11.72 6.42 4.63
CA GLY A 40 12.22 6.85 3.32
C GLY A 40 11.37 6.30 2.16
N ASN A 41 12.05 5.79 1.14
CA ASN A 41 11.40 5.33 -0.07
C ASN A 41 11.03 3.84 0.03
N PHE A 42 9.84 3.46 -0.45
CA PHE A 42 9.43 2.07 -0.51
C PHE A 42 8.42 1.80 -1.62
N THR A 43 8.25 0.52 -1.93
CA THR A 43 7.33 0.06 -2.97
C THR A 43 6.17 -0.72 -2.36
N VAL A 44 4.98 -0.55 -2.93
CA VAL A 44 3.80 -1.36 -2.65
C VAL A 44 3.19 -1.87 -3.95
N ALA A 45 2.61 -3.06 -3.90
CA ALA A 45 1.78 -3.55 -4.99
C ALA A 45 0.42 -2.84 -4.95
N SER A 46 -0.17 -2.61 -6.12
CA SER A 46 -1.54 -2.13 -6.25
C SER A 46 -2.56 -3.13 -5.68
N GLY A 47 -3.68 -2.61 -5.16
CA GLY A 47 -4.79 -3.43 -4.69
C GLY A 47 -4.56 -4.05 -3.31
N PRO A 48 -5.44 -4.97 -2.88
CA PRO A 48 -5.32 -5.67 -1.61
C PRO A 48 -4.12 -6.65 -1.58
N PRO A 49 -3.53 -6.92 -0.40
CA PRO A 49 -3.90 -6.39 0.91
C PRO A 49 -3.36 -4.98 1.16
N ASN A 50 -4.05 -4.21 2.00
CA ASN A 50 -3.59 -2.90 2.43
C ASN A 50 -2.29 -2.98 3.26
N THR A 51 -1.53 -1.89 3.28
CA THR A 51 -0.29 -1.80 4.05
C THR A 51 -0.53 -1.03 5.33
N THR A 52 -0.39 -1.72 6.47
CA THR A 52 -0.42 -1.06 7.78
C THR A 52 0.93 -0.39 8.06
N LEU A 53 0.90 0.91 8.31
CA LEU A 53 2.01 1.74 8.73
C LEU A 53 1.76 2.27 10.14
N ARG A 54 2.86 2.49 10.86
CA ARG A 54 2.85 3.03 12.22
C ARG A 54 3.80 4.21 12.30
N ALA A 55 3.29 5.32 12.83
CA ALA A 55 4.15 6.41 13.27
C ALA A 55 4.74 6.02 14.63
N CYS A 56 6.06 5.95 14.70
CA CYS A 56 6.80 5.43 15.84
C CYS A 56 7.73 6.50 16.34
N PHE A 57 7.51 6.93 17.58
CA PHE A 57 8.28 7.97 18.21
C PHE A 57 9.25 7.36 19.22
N TYR A 58 10.51 7.74 19.13
CA TYR A 58 11.57 7.14 19.94
C TYR A 58 12.51 8.19 20.52
N GLN A 59 13.24 7.74 21.54
CA GLN A 59 14.32 8.50 22.14
C GLN A 59 15.51 8.54 21.18
N ALA A 60 16.30 9.60 21.31
CA ALA A 60 17.54 9.80 20.59
C ALA A 60 18.43 8.54 20.54
N GLY A 61 19.08 8.28 19.40
CA GLY A 61 20.01 7.16 19.26
C GLY A 61 19.38 5.78 19.16
N THR A 62 18.05 5.68 19.22
CA THR A 62 17.34 4.43 18.92
C THR A 62 17.23 4.25 17.41
N PRO A 63 17.57 3.08 16.85
CA PRO A 63 17.36 2.82 15.44
C PRO A 63 15.87 2.87 15.07
N ALA A 64 15.56 3.38 13.88
CA ALA A 64 14.20 3.41 13.36
C ALA A 64 13.57 2.01 13.41
N CYS A 65 12.33 1.94 13.90
CA CYS A 65 11.55 0.71 13.99
C CYS A 65 12.15 -0.42 14.87
N ALA A 66 13.17 -0.14 15.69
CA ALA A 66 13.73 -1.13 16.62
C ALA A 66 12.98 -1.14 17.96
N SER A 67 12.58 0.03 18.44
CA SER A 67 11.77 0.20 19.64
C SER A 67 11.22 1.63 19.66
N GLY A 68 9.91 1.79 19.84
CA GLY A 68 9.30 3.12 19.87
C GLY A 68 7.84 3.07 20.32
N VAL A 69 7.34 4.22 20.77
CA VAL A 69 5.94 4.38 21.14
C VAL A 69 5.12 4.59 19.87
N ASN A 70 4.06 3.81 19.72
CA ASN A 70 3.12 3.98 18.62
C ASN A 70 2.30 5.26 18.82
N VAL A 71 2.52 6.25 17.96
CA VAL A 71 1.83 7.54 17.95
C VAL A 71 0.95 7.71 16.71
N THR A 72 0.60 6.63 16.02
CA THR A 72 -0.13 6.66 14.73
C THR A 72 -1.42 7.46 14.79
N ALA A 73 -2.20 7.30 15.87
CA ALA A 73 -3.48 7.99 16.03
C ALA A 73 -3.35 9.48 16.38
N SER A 74 -2.21 9.89 16.97
CA SER A 74 -1.95 11.27 17.40
C SER A 74 -1.04 12.04 16.43
N ALA A 75 -0.35 11.35 15.53
CA ALA A 75 0.39 11.94 14.43
C ALA A 75 -0.57 12.44 13.34
N ALA A 76 -0.22 13.56 12.69
CA ALA A 76 -0.92 14.03 11.51
C ALA A 76 -0.34 13.36 10.26
N TRP A 77 -1.22 12.84 9.41
CA TRP A 77 -0.88 12.21 8.14
C TRP A 77 -1.45 13.03 7.00
N THR A 78 -0.63 13.39 6.02
CA THR A 78 -1.06 14.27 4.93
C THR A 78 -0.44 13.85 3.61
N GLU A 79 -1.26 13.46 2.64
CA GLU A 79 -0.80 13.25 1.27
C GLU A 79 -0.50 14.60 0.61
N THR A 80 0.71 14.75 0.06
CA THR A 80 1.21 16.02 -0.46
C THR A 80 1.19 16.13 -1.98
N ASN A 81 0.88 15.05 -2.69
CA ASN A 81 1.00 15.00 -4.15
C ASN A 81 -0.15 15.68 -4.87
N THR A 82 0.08 16.02 -6.13
CA THR A 82 -0.95 16.41 -7.09
C THR A 82 -0.53 15.88 -8.47
N PRO A 83 -1.32 14.99 -9.11
CA PRO A 83 -2.57 14.38 -8.63
C PRO A 83 -2.37 13.39 -7.46
N LYS A 84 -3.46 13.10 -6.74
CA LYS A 84 -3.53 12.10 -5.67
C LYS A 84 -4.35 10.90 -6.16
N ASP A 85 -3.72 9.92 -6.77
CA ASP A 85 -4.45 8.89 -7.51
C ASP A 85 -3.84 7.48 -7.44
N ALA A 86 -2.66 7.30 -6.86
CA ALA A 86 -2.02 6.01 -6.70
C ALA A 86 -2.21 5.42 -5.30
N MET A 87 -2.32 6.24 -4.26
CA MET A 87 -2.59 5.77 -2.90
C MET A 87 -3.54 6.67 -2.12
N TYR A 88 -4.07 6.13 -1.03
CA TYR A 88 -4.79 6.92 -0.02
C TYR A 88 -4.74 6.26 1.35
N PHE A 89 -4.88 7.06 2.41
CA PHE A 89 -5.02 6.55 3.77
C PHE A 89 -6.49 6.40 4.19
N SER A 90 -6.88 5.17 4.57
CA SER A 90 -8.17 4.91 5.20
C SER A 90 -8.17 3.54 5.90
N PRO A 91 -8.26 3.49 7.25
CA PRO A 91 -8.12 4.60 8.20
C PRO A 91 -6.67 5.14 8.29
N THR A 92 -6.41 6.09 9.19
CA THR A 92 -5.06 6.63 9.46
C THR A 92 -4.02 5.52 9.68
N GLY A 93 -2.88 5.64 9.00
CA GLY A 93 -1.82 4.62 9.03
C GLY A 93 -2.17 3.33 8.28
N VAL A 94 -3.29 3.24 7.57
CA VAL A 94 -3.58 2.14 6.65
C VAL A 94 -3.52 2.67 5.22
N LEU A 95 -2.44 2.34 4.54
CA LEU A 95 -2.19 2.72 3.16
C LEU A 95 -2.92 1.76 2.22
N ASN A 96 -3.78 2.31 1.39
CA ASN A 96 -4.48 1.60 0.32
C ASN A 96 -3.87 2.03 -1.03
N ALA A 97 -3.36 1.07 -1.79
CA ALA A 97 -2.82 1.31 -3.12
C ALA A 97 -3.90 1.07 -4.18
N ARG A 98 -4.07 2.01 -5.10
CA ARG A 98 -4.99 1.91 -6.23
C ARG A 98 -4.34 1.09 -7.35
N TYR A 99 -5.16 0.59 -8.28
CA TYR A 99 -4.69 -0.14 -9.46
C TYR A 99 -4.13 0.81 -10.52
N VAL A 100 -3.10 1.57 -10.17
CA VAL A 100 -2.38 2.43 -11.11
C VAL A 100 -0.90 2.44 -10.74
N ASN A 101 -0.03 2.65 -11.72
CA ASN A 101 1.36 2.98 -11.43
C ASN A 101 1.44 4.42 -10.95
N GLY A 102 2.20 4.67 -9.89
CA GLY A 102 2.36 6.03 -9.40
C GLY A 102 3.45 6.14 -8.36
N ASN A 103 3.85 7.37 -8.12
CA ASN A 103 4.86 7.69 -7.13
C ASN A 103 4.34 8.86 -6.29
N GLU A 104 4.24 8.62 -5.00
CA GLU A 104 3.51 9.48 -4.09
C GLU A 104 4.29 9.73 -2.79
N ILE A 105 4.35 10.98 -2.38
CA ILE A 105 4.89 11.41 -1.09
C ILE A 105 3.71 11.65 -0.13
N PHE A 106 3.89 11.27 1.12
CA PHE A 106 3.02 11.69 2.20
C PHE A 106 3.87 12.19 3.36
N ASN A 107 3.29 13.08 4.17
CA ASN A 107 3.91 13.59 5.38
C ASN A 107 3.31 12.91 6.60
N VAL A 108 4.17 12.59 7.56
CA VAL A 108 3.79 12.19 8.92
C VAL A 108 4.46 13.15 9.89
N SER A 109 3.66 13.87 10.67
CA SER A 109 4.18 14.85 11.63
C SER A 109 3.67 14.58 13.04
N TYR A 110 4.58 14.64 14.02
CA TYR A 110 4.27 14.50 15.43
C TYR A 110 5.24 15.34 16.27
N LEU A 111 4.71 16.15 17.20
CA LEU A 111 5.49 17.04 18.09
C LEU A 111 6.54 17.91 17.36
N GLY A 112 6.20 18.42 16.18
CA GLY A 112 7.07 19.30 15.38
C GLY A 112 8.10 18.57 14.51
N VAL A 113 8.24 17.25 14.62
CA VAL A 113 9.05 16.43 13.70
C VAL A 113 8.18 15.96 12.56
N THR A 114 8.64 16.14 11.32
CA THR A 114 7.95 15.67 10.11
C THR A 114 8.86 14.75 9.32
N LYS A 115 8.31 13.63 8.84
CA LYS A 115 8.94 12.75 7.85
C LYS A 115 8.09 12.73 6.58
N SER A 116 8.76 12.59 5.44
CA SER A 116 8.11 12.62 4.13
C SER A 116 8.44 11.36 3.31
N PRO A 117 7.90 10.18 3.68
CA PRO A 117 8.14 8.98 2.91
C PRO A 117 7.65 9.09 1.47
N GLN A 118 8.34 8.41 0.57
CA GLN A 118 7.96 8.27 -0.83
C GLN A 118 7.54 6.82 -1.11
N VAL A 119 6.36 6.66 -1.69
CA VAL A 119 5.75 5.38 -2.03
C VAL A 119 5.67 5.24 -3.53
N THR A 120 6.32 4.23 -4.06
CA THR A 120 6.10 3.80 -5.44
C THR A 120 5.04 2.71 -5.45
N VAL A 121 3.89 2.98 -6.07
CA VAL A 121 2.86 1.99 -6.34
C VAL A 121 3.19 1.34 -7.67
N VAL A 122 3.40 0.02 -7.63
CA VAL A 122 3.57 -0.80 -8.83
C VAL A 122 2.26 -1.52 -9.10
N CYS A 123 1.72 -1.28 -10.28
CA CYS A 123 0.48 -1.90 -10.69
C CYS A 123 0.74 -3.36 -11.08
N ILE A 124 0.07 -4.28 -10.39
CA ILE A 124 0.06 -5.70 -10.68
C ILE A 124 -1.31 -6.02 -11.28
N PRO A 125 -1.39 -6.35 -12.58
CA PRO A 125 -2.66 -6.70 -13.20
C PRO A 125 -3.26 -7.91 -12.50
N ASN A 126 -4.57 -7.92 -12.36
CA ASN A 126 -5.28 -9.14 -12.04
C ASN A 126 -4.98 -10.18 -13.12
N THR A 127 -5.00 -11.44 -12.74
CA THR A 127 -4.87 -12.55 -13.68
C THR A 127 -5.96 -13.57 -13.38
N CYS A 128 -6.46 -14.20 -14.44
CA CYS A 128 -7.39 -15.30 -14.29
C CYS A 128 -6.70 -16.48 -13.59
N SER A 129 -7.17 -16.85 -12.41
CA SER A 129 -6.83 -18.15 -11.85
C SER A 129 -7.69 -19.20 -12.54
N ILE A 130 -7.12 -20.00 -13.42
CA ILE A 130 -7.79 -21.20 -13.93
C ILE A 130 -7.86 -22.15 -12.74
N ALA A 131 -9.06 -22.40 -12.22
CA ALA A 131 -9.22 -23.41 -11.19
C ALA A 131 -8.68 -24.74 -11.74
N PRO A 132 -7.90 -25.52 -10.97
CA PRO A 132 -7.50 -26.86 -11.40
C PRO A 132 -8.77 -27.62 -11.79
N ALA A 133 -8.76 -28.22 -13.00
CA ALA A 133 -9.93 -28.83 -13.61
C ALA A 133 -10.70 -29.68 -12.59
N LYS A 134 -11.89 -29.23 -12.17
CA LYS A 134 -12.72 -29.97 -11.22
C LYS A 134 -13.48 -31.04 -12.00
N ALA A 135 -12.97 -32.27 -11.92
CA ALA A 135 -13.61 -33.53 -12.33
C ALA A 135 -14.05 -33.63 -13.81
N VAL A 136 -14.03 -34.87 -14.33
CA VAL A 136 -14.28 -35.24 -15.74
C VAL A 136 -15.68 -34.86 -16.25
N THR A 137 -16.60 -34.44 -15.37
CA THR A 137 -18.01 -34.16 -15.68
C THR A 137 -18.33 -32.70 -15.97
N ASP A 138 -17.43 -31.75 -15.67
CA ASP A 138 -17.61 -30.35 -16.05
C ASP A 138 -17.06 -30.15 -17.47
N THR A 139 -17.95 -30.01 -18.46
CA THR A 139 -17.56 -29.66 -19.84
C THR A 139 -16.93 -28.26 -19.84
N TYR A 140 -15.62 -28.21 -19.65
CA TYR A 140 -14.82 -27.00 -19.74
C TYR A 140 -14.38 -26.80 -21.19
N CYS A 141 -14.63 -25.62 -21.75
CA CYS A 141 -14.21 -25.27 -23.12
C CYS A 141 -12.91 -24.45 -23.10
N PRO A 142 -11.72 -25.07 -23.08
CA PRO A 142 -10.45 -24.35 -22.93
C PRO A 142 -10.14 -23.41 -24.10
N GLU A 143 -10.70 -23.67 -25.29
CA GLU A 143 -10.46 -22.87 -26.50
C GLU A 143 -11.28 -21.58 -26.57
N VAL A 144 -12.26 -21.40 -25.67
CA VAL A 144 -13.10 -20.20 -25.64
C VAL A 144 -12.53 -19.22 -24.62
N THR A 145 -12.13 -18.03 -25.08
CA THR A 145 -11.81 -16.90 -24.20
C THR A 145 -13.04 -16.05 -23.97
N GLN A 146 -13.30 -15.66 -22.73
CA GLN A 146 -14.42 -14.79 -22.37
C GLN A 146 -13.90 -13.55 -21.62
N ASP A 147 -14.37 -12.39 -22.04
CA ASP A 147 -14.28 -11.17 -21.23
C ASP A 147 -15.18 -11.32 -20.01
N THR A 148 -14.58 -11.27 -18.84
CA THR A 148 -15.28 -11.40 -17.56
C THR A 148 -15.98 -10.12 -17.12
N GLY A 149 -15.69 -8.98 -17.75
CA GLY A 149 -16.10 -7.66 -17.30
C GLY A 149 -15.40 -7.20 -16.01
N VAL A 150 -14.51 -8.03 -15.45
CA VAL A 150 -13.72 -7.70 -14.26
C VAL A 150 -12.52 -6.87 -14.71
N PRO A 151 -12.30 -5.65 -14.17
CA PRO A 151 -11.13 -4.87 -14.54
C PRO A 151 -9.81 -5.62 -14.26
N THR A 152 -8.89 -5.57 -15.21
CA THR A 152 -7.48 -5.99 -15.02
C THR A 152 -6.79 -5.16 -13.93
N GLY A 153 -7.32 -3.95 -13.68
CA GLY A 153 -6.81 -2.99 -12.72
C GLY A 153 -5.94 -1.92 -13.39
N CYS A 154 -4.94 -2.31 -14.18
CA CYS A 154 -3.79 -1.43 -14.48
C CYS A 154 -3.85 -0.64 -15.79
N ASP A 155 -4.64 -1.09 -16.76
CA ASP A 155 -4.62 -0.60 -18.15
C ASP A 155 -6.01 -0.16 -18.64
N GLY A 156 -6.99 -0.08 -17.72
CA GLY A 156 -8.38 0.22 -18.06
C GLY A 156 -9.08 -0.89 -18.86
N LEU A 157 -8.44 -2.06 -19.00
CA LEU A 157 -9.02 -3.22 -19.66
C LEU A 157 -9.74 -4.13 -18.67
N THR A 158 -10.42 -5.11 -19.22
CA THR A 158 -11.09 -6.19 -18.50
C THR A 158 -10.34 -7.50 -18.69
N LEU A 159 -10.44 -8.37 -17.69
CA LEU A 159 -9.83 -9.68 -17.69
C LEU A 159 -10.48 -10.57 -18.73
N ILE A 160 -9.67 -11.00 -19.70
CA ILE A 160 -10.02 -12.04 -20.65
C ILE A 160 -9.51 -13.36 -20.09
N CYS A 161 -10.42 -14.24 -19.70
CA CYS A 161 -10.09 -15.54 -19.14
C CYS A 161 -10.32 -16.67 -20.15
N PRO A 162 -9.40 -17.64 -20.26
CA PRO A 162 -9.63 -18.85 -21.02
C PRO A 162 -10.61 -19.76 -20.27
N GLY A 163 -11.49 -20.40 -21.02
CA GLY A 163 -12.44 -21.37 -20.50
C GLY A 163 -13.81 -20.80 -20.18
N THR A 164 -14.85 -21.46 -20.69
CA THR A 164 -16.22 -21.29 -20.19
C THR A 164 -16.78 -22.63 -19.68
N ARG A 165 -17.68 -22.59 -18.70
CA ARG A 165 -18.46 -23.76 -18.25
C ARG A 165 -19.62 -24.12 -19.18
N LYS A 166 -19.87 -23.31 -20.20
CA LYS A 166 -20.92 -23.52 -21.20
C LYS A 166 -20.31 -23.41 -22.58
N CYS A 167 -19.96 -24.56 -23.12
CA CYS A 167 -19.64 -24.69 -24.53
C CYS A 167 -20.92 -24.49 -25.35
N ASN A 168 -21.03 -23.39 -26.09
CA ASN A 168 -22.08 -23.23 -27.09
C ASN A 168 -21.71 -24.07 -28.32
N TYR A 169 -22.05 -25.37 -28.28
CA TYR A 169 -21.90 -26.27 -29.42
C TYR A 169 -23.06 -26.17 -30.42
N ASN A 170 -23.81 -25.06 -30.44
CA ASN A 170 -24.79 -24.81 -31.51
C ASN A 170 -24.05 -24.40 -32.78
N TRP A 171 -23.27 -25.34 -33.34
CA TRP A 171 -22.96 -25.36 -34.76
C TRP A 171 -24.30 -25.37 -35.48
N ARG A 172 -24.43 -24.50 -36.48
CA ARG A 172 -25.63 -24.40 -37.32
C ARG A 172 -25.98 -25.80 -37.81
N GLU A 173 -27.12 -26.35 -37.40
CA GLU A 173 -27.77 -27.41 -38.15
C GLU A 173 -27.96 -26.85 -39.56
N ALA A 174 -27.09 -27.26 -40.49
CA ALA A 174 -27.33 -27.06 -41.90
C ALA A 174 -28.62 -27.85 -42.20
N THR A 175 -29.71 -27.12 -42.46
CA THR A 175 -30.97 -27.71 -42.87
C THR A 175 -30.78 -28.55 -44.13
N PRO A 176 -31.45 -29.72 -44.24
CA PRO A 176 -31.23 -30.73 -45.28
C PRO A 176 -31.59 -30.25 -46.69
#